data_AF-A0A2J8XZS7-F1
#
_entry.id   AF-A0A2J8XZS7-F1
#
_cell.length_a   1.000
_cell.length_b   1.000
_cell.length_c   1.000
_cell.angle_alpha   90.00
_cell.angle_beta   90.00
_cell.angle_gamma   90.00
#
_symmetry.space_group_name_H-M   'P 1'
#
loop_
_entity.id
_entity.type
_entity.pdbx_description
1 polymer ?
#
loop_
_entity_poly.entity_id
_entity_poly.type
_entity_poly.pdbx_seq_one_letter_code
_entity_poly.pdbx_strand_id
1 'polypeptide(L)' 'MEELLKRELGCGFVRATGHSGGGCISQGRSYDTDQGRVFVKVNPKAEVKSDPRSLA' A
#
# COMPACT_ATOMS: atom_id res chain seq x y z
N MET A 1 2.61 6.63 -4.67
CA MET A 1 2.44 5.31 -4.02
C MET A 1 3.51 4.33 -4.47
N GLU A 2 3.77 4.17 -5.78
CA GLU A 2 4.79 3.24 -6.29
C GLU A 2 6.18 3.50 -5.70
N GLU A 3 6.65 4.76 -5.72
CA GLU A 3 7.94 5.14 -5.11
C GLU A 3 8.00 4.87 -3.60
N LEU A 4 6.89 5.08 -2.89
CA LEU A 4 6.80 4.80 -1.45
C LEU A 4 6.92 3.29 -1.19
N LEU A 5 6.17 2.48 -1.92
CA LEU A 5 6.25 1.01 -1.83
C LEU A 5 7.65 0.52 -2.20
N LYS A 6 8.24 1.08 -3.26
CA LYS A 6 9.59 0.72 -3.72
C LYS A 6 10.62 0.95 -2.62
N ARG A 7 10.56 2.10 -1.95
CA ARG A 7 11.46 2.45 -0.85
C ARG A 7 11.23 1.61 0.41
N GLU A 8 9.99 1.48 0.86
CA GLU A 8 9.67 0.86 2.14
C GLU A 8 9.66 -0.68 2.09
N LEU A 9 9.34 -1.27 0.94
CA LEU A 9 9.40 -2.73 0.73
C LEU A 9 10.75 -3.18 0.16
N GLY A 10 11.58 -2.26 -0.31
CA GLY A 10 12.87 -2.59 -0.92
C GLY A 10 12.75 -3.29 -2.29
N CYS A 11 11.68 -3.06 -3.03
CA CYS A 11 11.47 -3.65 -4.35
C CYS A 11 12.33 -2.96 -5.42
N GLY A 12 12.80 -3.70 -6.42
CA GLY A 12 13.47 -3.17 -7.61
C GLY A 12 12.50 -2.46 -8.55
N PHE A 13 11.26 -2.95 -8.64
CA PHE A 13 10.17 -2.28 -9.34
C PHE A 13 8.84 -2.41 -8.61
N VAL A 14 7.97 -1.43 -8.81
CA VAL A 14 6.57 -1.47 -8.38
C VAL A 14 5.74 -0.89 -9.50
N ARG A 15 4.69 -1.60 -9.93
CA ARG A 15 3.79 -1.16 -11.00
C ARG A 15 2.34 -1.31 -10.61
N ALA A 16 1.56 -0.25 -10.74
CA ALA A 16 0.11 -0.30 -10.54
C ALA A 16 -0.53 -1.31 -11.50
N THR A 17 -1.33 -2.22 -10.96
CA THR A 17 -2.20 -3.10 -11.75
C THR A 17 -3.52 -2.40 -12.00
N GLY A 18 -4.09 -2.56 -13.20
CA GLY A 18 -5.40 -1.97 -13.55
C GLY A 18 -6.56 -2.46 -12.68
N HIS A 19 -6.34 -3.47 -11.84
CA HIS A 19 -7.29 -3.93 -10.84
C HIS A 19 -7.32 -2.98 -9.65
N SER A 20 -8.27 -2.06 -9.70
CA SER A 20 -8.69 -1.26 -8.55
C SER A 20 -9.95 -1.91 -7.98
N GLY A 21 -9.89 -2.36 -6.72
CA GLY A 21 -11.02 -2.95 -6.00
C GLY A 21 -11.32 -2.09 -4.78
N GLY A 22 -12.48 -1.43 -4.77
CA GLY A 22 -12.88 -0.52 -3.69
C GLY A 22 -14.20 -0.92 -3.07
N GLY A 23 -14.25 -1.00 -1.75
CA GLY A 23 -15.52 -0.99 -0.99
C GLY A 23 -15.94 0.45 -0.70
N CYS A 24 -17.15 0.64 -0.17
CA CYS A 24 -17.78 1.96 0.08
C CYS A 24 -16.93 2.97 0.91
N ILE A 25 -15.87 2.52 1.58
CA ILE A 25 -15.10 3.30 2.58
C ILE A 25 -13.62 3.44 2.19
N SER A 26 -13.05 2.48 1.47
CA SER A 26 -11.62 2.44 1.18
C SER A 26 -11.37 2.08 -0.28
N GLN A 27 -10.47 2.81 -0.92
CA GLN A 27 -9.99 2.45 -2.24
C GLN A 27 -8.82 1.48 -2.10
N GLY A 28 -8.97 0.30 -2.68
CA GLY A 28 -7.90 -0.68 -2.81
C GLY A 28 -7.29 -0.61 -4.21
N ARG A 29 -5.96 -0.69 -4.28
CA ARG A 29 -5.22 -0.82 -5.54
C ARG A 29 -4.13 -1.87 -5.38
N SER A 30 -4.02 -2.76 -6.36
CA SER A 30 -2.93 -3.75 -6.39
C SER A 30 -1.75 -3.28 -7.22
N TYR A 31 -0.55 -3.67 -6.80
CA TYR A 31 0.72 -3.39 -7.47
C TYR A 31 1.48 -4.69 -7.67
N ASP A 32 2.02 -4.90 -8.86
CA ASP A 32 2.99 -5.97 -9.10
C ASP A 32 4.38 -5.45 -8.72
N THR A 33 5.13 -6.25 -7.99
CA THR A 33 6.54 -6.02 -7.63
C THR A 33 7.36 -7.25 -8.02
N ASP A 34 8.69 -7.16 -7.93
CA ASP A 34 9.59 -8.30 -8.14
C ASP A 34 9.45 -9.39 -7.06
N GLN A 35 8.81 -9.07 -5.94
CA GLN A 35 8.54 -10.00 -4.84
C GLN A 35 7.11 -10.57 -4.88
N GLY A 36 6.33 -10.22 -5.90
CA GLY A 36 4.95 -10.64 -6.07
C GLY A 36 3.96 -9.47 -6.02
N ARG A 37 2.67 -9.79 -5.92
CA ARG A 37 1.61 -8.78 -5.93
C ARG A 37 1.29 -8.29 -4.52
N VAL A 38 1.27 -6.97 -4.34
CA VAL A 38 0.84 -6.32 -3.09
C VAL A 38 -0.48 -5.58 -3.29
N PHE A 39 -1.37 -5.63 -2.29
CA PHE A 39 -2.64 -4.90 -2.29
C PHE A 39 -2.58 -3.78 -1.26
N VAL A 40 -2.76 -2.54 -1.72
CA VAL A 40 -2.73 -1.35 -0.87
C VAL A 40 -4.14 -0.84 -0.66
N LYS A 41 -4.51 -0.66 0.61
CA LYS A 41 -5.77 -0.03 1.00
C LYS A 41 -5.52 1.41 1.43
N VAL A 42 -5.99 2.37 0.65
CA VAL A 42 -5.86 3.80 0.93
C VAL A 42 -7.08 4.26 1.72
N ASN A 43 -6.83 4.77 2.93
CA ASN A 43 -7.86 5.40 3.74
C ASN A 43 -7.77 6.92 3.56
N PRO A 44 -8.81 7.61 3.05
CA PRO A 44 -8.78 9.06 2.86
C PRO A 44 -8.80 9.85 4.18
N LYS A 45 -9.16 9.20 5.30
CA LYS A 45 -9.04 9.77 6.64
C LYS A 45 -7.67 9.41 7.23
N ALA A 46 -6.74 10.36 7.15
CA ALA A 46 -5.39 10.25 7.69
C ALA A 46 -5.39 10.41 9.22
N GLU A 47 -5.94 9.44 9.93
CA GLU A 47 -5.89 9.40 11.41
C GLU A 47 -5.33 8.07 11.88
N VAL A 48 -4.12 7.73 11.41
CA VAL A 48 -3.33 6.68 12.04
C VAL A 48 -2.49 7.37 13.11
N LYS A 49 -2.97 7.36 14.36
CA LYS A 49 -2.12 7.66 15.51
C LYS A 49 -1.11 6.52 15.60
N SER A 50 0.17 6.83 15.38
CA SER A 50 1.27 5.90 15.61
C SER A 50 1.21 5.47 17.08
N ASP A 51 0.69 4.27 17.36
CA ASP A 51 0.70 3.74 18.72
C ASP A 51 2.13 3.32 19.06
N PRO A 52 2.77 3.98 20.05
CA PRO A 52 4.17 3.75 20.37
C PRO A 52 4.45 2.36 20.98
N ARG A 53 3.43 1.50 21.20
CA ARG A 53 3.63 0.12 21.69
C ARG A 53 3.90 -0.89 20.58
N SER A 54 3.90 -0.49 19.32
CA SER A 54 4.15 -1.37 18.17
C SER A 54 5.65 -1.63 17.90
N LEU A 55 6.54 -1.06 18.72
CA LEU A 55 8.01 -1.16 18.60
C LEU A 55 8.66 -1.93 19.77
N ALA A 56 7.90 -2.76 20.48
CA ALA A 56 8.41 -3.64 21.54
C ALA A 56 8.51 -5.09 21.07
#